data_AF-A0A3D5AD56-F1
#
_entry.id   AF-A0A3D5AD56-F1
#
_cell.length_a   1.000
_cell.length_b   1.000
_cell.length_c   1.000
_cell.angle_alpha   90.00
_cell.angle_beta   90.00
_cell.angle_gamma   90.00
#
_symmetry.space_group_name_H-M   'P 1'
#
loop_
_entity.id
_entity.type
_entity.pdbx_description
1 polymer ?
#
loop_
_entity_poly.entity_id
_entity_poly.type
_entity_poly.pdbx_seq_one_letter_code
_entity_poly.pdbx_strand_id
1 'polypeptide(L)'
;MDYSPKLKRVAQQIKDILSAEDLAGVIIIQEPGYSEYVLKLDPTYSCVKIQDNKIRIKAKLADFNGNRVAFNRKVADTSNMLHLLEKTITPLFMNIIQLSEIIDKDVNAKHNDGGFTDHTTQNN
;
A
#
# COMPACT_ATOMS: atom_id res chain seq x y z
N MET A 1 -0.96 -14.11 -15.97
CA MET A 1 -0.86 -13.99 -14.50
C MET A 1 -2.12 -14.60 -13.93
N ASP A 2 -1.98 -15.71 -13.23
CA ASP A 2 -3.08 -16.25 -12.44
C ASP A 2 -3.28 -15.33 -11.22
N TYR A 3 -4.53 -14.97 -10.94
CA TYR A 3 -4.91 -14.18 -9.78
C TYR A 3 -5.90 -14.97 -8.94
N SER A 4 -5.96 -14.68 -7.64
CA SER A 4 -7.01 -15.21 -6.78
C SER A 4 -8.24 -14.29 -6.79
N PRO A 5 -9.41 -14.77 -7.24
CA PRO A 5 -10.67 -14.00 -7.15
C PRO A 5 -11.02 -13.66 -5.70
N LYS A 6 -10.66 -14.54 -4.75
CA LYS A 6 -10.88 -14.32 -3.32
C LYS A 6 -10.03 -13.16 -2.82
N LEU A 7 -8.73 -13.13 -3.15
CA LEU A 7 -7.84 -12.04 -2.74
C LEU A 7 -8.28 -10.71 -3.37
N LYS A 8 -8.65 -10.67 -4.66
CA LYS A 8 -9.16 -9.45 -5.31
C LYS A 8 -10.41 -8.90 -4.63
N ARG A 9 -11.36 -9.77 -4.29
CA ARG A 9 -12.58 -9.37 -3.57
C ARG A 9 -12.26 -8.77 -2.20
N VAL A 10 -11.36 -9.40 -1.43
CA VAL A 10 -10.96 -8.92 -0.10
C VAL A 10 -10.17 -7.61 -0.19
N ALA A 11 -9.27 -7.49 -1.16
CA ALA A 11 -8.51 -6.27 -1.42
C ALA A 11 -9.44 -5.08 -1.72
N GLN A 12 -10.49 -5.30 -2.52
CA GLN A 12 -11.50 -4.28 -2.79
C GLN A 12 -12.27 -3.88 -1.52
N GLN A 13 -12.69 -4.83 -0.69
CA GLN A 13 -13.37 -4.54 0.58
C GLN A 13 -12.50 -3.71 1.53
N ILE A 14 -11.20 -4.04 1.64
CA ILE A 14 -10.24 -3.29 2.44
C ILE A 14 -10.10 -1.86 1.90
N LYS A 15 -9.96 -1.71 0.58
CA LYS A 15 -9.87 -0.40 -0.07
C LYS A 15 -11.12 0.46 0.18
N ASP A 16 -12.29 -0.15 0.18
CA ASP A 16 -13.56 0.54 0.45
C ASP A 16 -13.63 1.02 1.90
N ILE A 17 -13.23 0.19 2.87
CA ILE A 17 -13.14 0.58 4.29
C ILE A 17 -12.19 1.76 4.48
N LEU A 18 -10.96 1.66 3.94
CA LEU A 18 -9.98 2.75 4.04
C LEU A 18 -10.48 4.04 3.39
N SER A 19 -11.27 3.93 2.31
CA SER A 19 -11.86 5.11 1.65
C SER A 19 -12.99 5.71 2.47
N ALA A 20 -13.83 4.90 3.09
CA ALA A 20 -14.94 5.34 3.93
C ALA A 20 -14.46 6.07 5.19
N GLU A 21 -13.37 5.59 5.79
CA GLU A 21 -12.82 6.12 7.05
C GLU A 21 -11.73 7.19 6.84
N ASP A 22 -11.48 7.59 5.59
CA ASP A 22 -10.43 8.52 5.20
C ASP A 22 -9.02 8.15 5.70
N LEU A 23 -8.66 6.87 5.55
CA LEU A 23 -7.41 6.30 6.03
C LEU A 23 -6.42 6.02 4.90
N ALA A 24 -5.14 6.19 5.22
CA ALA A 24 -4.04 5.62 4.44
C ALA A 24 -3.65 4.26 5.01
N GLY A 25 -3.18 3.36 4.15
CA GLY A 25 -2.76 2.03 4.55
C GLY A 25 -1.96 1.29 3.48
N VAL A 26 -1.11 0.39 3.96
CA VAL A 26 -0.41 -0.63 3.17
C VAL A 26 -0.80 -1.97 3.76
N ILE A 27 -1.48 -2.81 2.98
CA ILE A 27 -1.96 -4.12 3.42
C ILE A 27 -1.49 -5.16 2.43
N ILE A 28 -0.93 -6.25 2.92
CA ILE A 28 -0.64 -7.46 2.14
C ILE A 28 -1.53 -8.57 2.67
N ILE A 29 -2.20 -9.27 1.76
CA ILE A 29 -2.99 -10.45 2.04
C ILE A 29 -2.48 -11.60 1.18
N GLN A 30 -2.44 -12.79 1.76
CA GLN A 30 -1.84 -13.96 1.14
C GLN A 30 -2.76 -15.16 1.30
N GLU A 31 -2.71 -16.04 0.31
CA GLU A 31 -3.15 -17.43 0.43
C GLU A 31 -2.20 -18.34 -0.35
N PRO A 32 -2.25 -19.68 -0.19
CA PRO A 32 -1.29 -20.56 -0.83
C PRO A 32 -1.16 -20.31 -2.34
N GLY A 33 0.05 -19.97 -2.80
CA GLY A 33 0.38 -19.71 -4.20
C GLY A 33 0.04 -18.30 -4.73
N TYR A 34 -0.64 -17.45 -3.96
CA TYR A 34 -1.06 -16.11 -4.40
C TYR A 34 -0.85 -15.06 -3.32
N SER A 35 -0.44 -13.86 -3.74
CA SER A 35 -0.37 -12.69 -2.87
C SER A 35 -0.98 -11.48 -3.56
N GLU A 36 -1.58 -10.61 -2.76
CA GLU A 36 -2.25 -9.41 -3.20
C GLU A 36 -1.93 -8.29 -2.20
N TYR A 37 -1.77 -7.07 -2.68
CA TYR A 37 -1.58 -5.92 -1.81
C TYR A 37 -2.52 -4.77 -2.15
N VAL A 38 -2.84 -3.98 -1.12
CA VAL A 38 -3.58 -2.72 -1.23
C VAL A 38 -2.65 -1.60 -0.78
N LEU A 39 -2.38 -0.68 -1.69
CA LEU A 39 -1.69 0.57 -1.40
C LEU A 39 -2.67 1.73 -1.52
N LYS A 40 -3.03 2.34 -0.38
CA LYS A 40 -3.89 3.52 -0.34
C LYS A 40 -3.19 4.65 0.39
N LEU A 41 -2.80 5.68 -0.36
CA LEU A 41 -2.03 6.82 0.14
C LEU A 41 -2.73 8.16 -0.08
N ASP A 42 -3.96 8.14 -0.59
CA ASP A 42 -4.68 9.33 -1.06
C ASP A 42 -5.89 9.77 -0.19
N PRO A 43 -5.87 9.65 1.16
CA PRO A 43 -6.92 10.22 1.99
C PRO A 43 -7.00 11.75 1.81
N THR A 44 -8.07 12.38 2.29
CA THR A 44 -8.38 13.79 2.06
C THR A 44 -7.34 14.72 2.67
N TYR A 45 -6.68 14.33 3.75
CA TYR A 45 -5.57 15.06 4.37
C TYR A 45 -4.24 14.91 3.62
N SER A 46 -4.13 13.95 2.70
CA SER A 46 -2.92 13.70 1.92
C SER A 46 -2.91 14.48 0.60
N CYS A 47 -1.74 14.95 0.19
CA CYS A 47 -1.52 15.53 -1.14
C CYS A 47 -1.10 14.49 -2.19
N VAL A 48 -0.97 13.22 -1.80
CA VAL A 48 -0.76 12.10 -2.72
C VAL A 48 -2.06 11.78 -3.45
N LYS A 49 -1.93 11.42 -4.73
CA LYS A 49 -2.99 10.87 -5.57
C LYS A 49 -2.45 9.67 -6.34
N ILE A 50 -3.25 8.61 -6.37
CA ILE A 50 -2.97 7.42 -7.17
C ILE A 50 -3.86 7.51 -8.41
N GLN A 51 -3.26 7.73 -9.57
CA GLN A 51 -3.96 7.87 -10.86
C GLN A 51 -3.22 7.03 -11.90
N ASP A 52 -3.92 6.18 -12.64
CA ASP A 52 -3.34 5.34 -13.71
C ASP A 52 -2.09 4.56 -13.26
N ASN A 53 -2.16 3.98 -12.07
CA ASN A 53 -1.05 3.27 -11.43
C ASN A 53 0.22 4.11 -11.18
N LYS A 54 0.07 5.44 -11.12
CA LYS A 54 1.14 6.40 -10.81
C LYS A 54 0.83 7.17 -9.54
N ILE A 55 1.85 7.34 -8.71
CA ILE A 55 1.80 8.22 -7.55
C ILE A 55 2.10 9.63 -8.02
N ARG A 56 1.16 10.55 -7.78
CA ARG A 56 1.30 11.98 -8.02
C ARG A 56 1.22 12.73 -6.70
N ILE A 57 1.98 13.80 -6.56
CA ILE A 57 2.00 14.62 -5.35
C ILE A 57 1.63 16.06 -5.73
N LYS A 58 0.54 16.58 -5.15
CA LYS A 58 0.16 17.99 -5.27
C LYS A 58 0.93 18.81 -4.24
N ALA A 59 2.15 19.21 -4.60
CA ALA A 59 3.05 19.95 -3.73
C ALA A 59 3.42 21.35 -4.25
N LYS A 60 2.61 21.95 -5.13
CA LYS A 60 2.79 23.35 -5.56
C LYS A 60 1.71 24.23 -4.94
N LEU A 61 2.07 25.44 -4.51
CA LEU A 61 1.09 26.41 -3.97
C LEU A 61 -0.04 26.73 -4.95
N ALA A 62 0.25 26.72 -6.26
CA ALA A 62 -0.74 26.90 -7.31
C ALA A 62 -1.85 25.85 -7.26
N ASP A 63 -1.56 24.62 -6.81
CA ASP A 63 -2.56 23.55 -6.63
C ASP A 63 -3.56 23.86 -5.50
N PHE A 64 -3.29 24.90 -4.70
CA PHE A 64 -4.07 25.37 -3.56
C PHE A 64 -4.59 26.80 -3.75
N ASN A 65 -4.62 27.31 -4.99
CA ASN A 65 -5.09 28.67 -5.31
C ASN A 65 -4.39 29.77 -4.47
N GLY A 66 -3.11 29.61 -4.17
CA GLY A 66 -2.37 30.57 -3.33
C GLY A 66 -2.57 30.39 -1.82
N ASN A 67 -3.43 29.48 -1.36
CA ASN A 67 -3.69 29.26 0.06
C ASN A 67 -2.51 28.55 0.74
N ARG A 68 -1.61 29.36 1.32
CA ARG A 68 -0.39 28.89 1.99
C ARG A 68 -0.67 28.02 3.21
N VAL A 69 -1.71 28.34 3.98
CA VAL A 69 -2.06 27.61 5.21
C VAL A 69 -2.51 26.20 4.87
N ALA A 70 -3.44 26.07 3.91
CA ALA A 70 -3.90 24.76 3.43
C ALA A 70 -2.76 23.94 2.81
N PHE A 71 -1.90 24.58 2.02
CA PHE A 71 -0.71 23.96 1.44
C PHE A 71 0.22 23.39 2.51
N ASN A 72 0.65 24.23 3.46
CA ASN A 72 1.59 23.82 4.50
C ASN A 72 1.04 22.67 5.34
N ARG A 73 -0.23 22.76 5.75
CA ARG A 73 -0.89 21.71 6.53
C ARG A 73 -0.92 20.39 5.77
N LYS A 74 -1.41 20.39 4.53
CA LYS A 74 -1.56 19.16 3.75
C LYS A 74 -0.22 18.50 3.43
N VAL A 75 0.82 19.29 3.14
CA VAL A 75 2.18 18.78 2.93
C VAL A 75 2.75 18.20 4.22
N ALA A 76 2.57 18.86 5.36
CA ALA A 76 3.02 18.36 6.66
C ALA A 76 2.31 17.05 7.03
N ASP A 77 0.98 16.99 6.90
CA ASP A 77 0.18 15.80 7.19
C ASP A 77 0.61 14.63 6.29
N THR A 78 0.85 14.88 5.00
CA THR A 78 1.33 13.87 4.05
C THR A 78 2.72 13.37 4.41
N SER A 79 3.65 14.27 4.72
CA SER A 79 5.03 13.93 5.09
C SER A 79 5.04 13.06 6.35
N ASN A 80 4.27 13.46 7.36
CA ASN A 80 4.15 12.70 8.60
C ASN A 80 3.50 11.33 8.38
N MET A 81 2.45 11.24 7.55
CA MET A 81 1.84 9.97 7.18
C MET A 81 2.84 9.02 6.54
N LEU A 82 3.61 9.47 5.55
CA LEU A 82 4.61 8.64 4.86
C LEU A 82 5.72 8.18 5.83
N HIS A 83 6.20 9.09 6.68
CA HIS A 83 7.21 8.78 7.70
C HIS A 83 6.73 7.74 8.71
N LEU A 84 5.49 7.87 9.18
CA LEU A 84 4.90 6.90 10.12
C LEU A 84 4.68 5.55 9.44
N LEU A 85 4.18 5.51 8.21
CA LEU A 85 4.05 4.27 7.44
C LEU A 85 5.41 3.58 7.28
N GLU A 86 6.46 4.31 6.86
CA GLU A 86 7.81 3.78 6.72
C GLU A 86 8.36 3.20 8.03
N LYS A 87 8.22 3.93 9.14
CA LYS A 87 8.65 3.49 10.47
C LYS A 87 7.91 2.26 10.98
N THR A 88 6.63 2.10 10.63
CA THR A 88 5.85 0.94 11.07
C THR A 88 6.07 -0.28 10.17
N ILE A 89 6.21 -0.06 8.86
CA ILE A 89 6.32 -1.13 7.87
C ILE A 89 7.70 -1.79 7.90
N THR A 90 8.78 -1.01 8.03
CA THR A 90 10.15 -1.54 7.93
C THR A 90 10.44 -2.63 8.96
N PRO A 91 10.19 -2.43 10.27
CA PRO A 91 10.44 -3.47 11.26
C PRO A 91 9.56 -4.72 11.05
N LEU A 92 8.32 -4.53 10.59
CA LEU A 92 7.39 -5.61 10.33
C LEU A 92 7.91 -6.51 9.19
N PHE A 93 8.41 -5.94 8.10
CA PHE A 93 9.01 -6.72 7.01
C PHE A 93 10.31 -7.41 7.41
N MET A 94 11.17 -6.73 8.17
CA MET A 94 12.43 -7.34 8.63
C MET A 94 12.17 -8.60 9.46
N ASN A 95 11.12 -8.59 10.29
CA ASN A 95 10.73 -9.78 11.05
C ASN A 95 10.24 -10.92 10.15
N ILE A 96 9.46 -10.62 9.10
CA ILE A 96 8.97 -11.64 8.15
C ILE A 96 10.15 -12.26 7.38
N ILE A 97 11.11 -11.44 6.94
CA ILE A 97 12.31 -11.92 6.22
C ILE A 97 13.09 -12.90 7.11
N GLN A 98 13.38 -12.51 8.35
CA GLN A 98 14.12 -13.36 9.29
C GLN A 98 13.39 -14.68 9.55
N LEU A 99 12.06 -14.64 9.73
CA LEU A 99 11.27 -15.85 9.94
C LEU A 99 11.29 -16.77 8.71
N SER A 100 11.21 -16.21 7.50
CA SER A 100 11.33 -16.99 6.27
C SER A 100 12.68 -17.69 6.19
N GLU A 101 13.78 -16.97 6.42
CA GLU A 101 15.13 -17.54 6.37
C GLU A 101 15.34 -18.66 7.40
N ILE A 102 14.80 -18.51 8.61
CA ILE A 102 14.84 -19.55 9.66
C ILE A 102 14.11 -20.80 9.20
N ILE A 103 12.86 -20.66 8.75
CA ILE A 103 12.04 -21.79 8.30
C ILE A 103 12.71 -22.47 7.11
N ASP A 104 13.17 -21.71 6.13
CA ASP A 104 13.82 -22.23 4.93
C ASP A 104 15.05 -23.08 5.26
N LYS A 105 15.86 -22.61 6.21
CA LYS A 105 17.03 -23.33 6.69
C LYS A 105 16.67 -24.59 7.45
N ASP A 106 15.64 -24.54 8.30
CA ASP A 106 15.26 -25.67 9.16
C ASP A 106 14.59 -26.81 8.39
N VAL A 107 13.75 -26.49 7.39
CA VAL A 107 12.98 -27.50 6.64
C VAL A 107 13.48 -27.72 5.21
N ASN A 108 14.55 -27.03 4.80
CA ASN A 108 15.04 -27.00 3.43
C ASN A 108 13.91 -26.69 2.44
N ALA A 109 13.15 -25.63 2.75
CA ALA A 109 11.94 -25.28 2.01
C ALA A 109 12.26 -24.97 0.54
N LYS A 110 11.36 -25.38 -0.35
CA LYS A 110 11.40 -25.00 -1.76
C LYS A 110 10.26 -24.02 -2.02
N HIS A 111 10.61 -22.83 -2.48
CA HIS A 111 9.63 -21.83 -2.90
C HIS A 111 9.30 -21.99 -4.37
N ASN A 112 8.05 -21.74 -4.71
CA ASN A 112 7.65 -21.54 -6.10
C ASN A 112 7.86 -20.06 -6.48
N ASP A 113 7.91 -19.76 -7.78
CA ASP A 113 7.91 -18.39 -8.31
C ASP A 113 6.51 -17.75 -8.15
N GLY A 114 5.96 -17.78 -6.94
CA GLY A 114 4.67 -17.19 -6.60
C GLY A 114 4.65 -15.73 -7.03
N GLY A 115 3.72 -15.39 -7.94
CA GLY A 115 3.53 -14.02 -8.37
C GLY A 115 2.84 -13.18 -7.29
N PHE A 116 3.05 -11.87 -7.36
CA PHE A 116 2.21 -10.90 -6.66
C PHE A 116 1.45 -10.07 -7.69
N THR A 117 0.23 -9.67 -7.37
CA THR A 117 -0.52 -8.71 -8.20
C THR A 117 -1.00 -7.52 -7.39
N ASP A 118 -1.03 -6.35 -8.03
CA ASP A 118 -1.65 -5.14 -7.49
C ASP A 118 -3.18 -5.24 -7.62
N HIS A 119 -3.94 -4.71 -6.66
CA HIS A 119 -5.41 -4.71 -6.68
C HIS A 119 -6.02 -3.98 -7.88
N THR A 120 -5.25 -3.15 -8.56
CA THR A 120 -5.62 -2.47 -9.80
C THR A 120 -5.39 -3.31 -11.06
N THR A 121 -4.65 -4.42 -10.97
CA THR A 121 -4.42 -5.32 -12.10
C THR A 121 -5.65 -6.22 -12.26
N GLN A 122 -6.49 -5.91 -13.26
CA GLN A 122 -7.52 -6.82 -13.80
C GLN A 122 -7.12 -7.21 -15.22
N ASN A 123 -7.08 -8.51 -15.53
CA ASN A 123 -6.97 -8.96 -16.92
C ASN A 123 -8.30 -8.63 -17.60
N ASN A 124 -8.25 -7.85 -18.69
CA ASN A 124 -9.36 -7.74 -19.63
C ASN A 124 -9.71 -9.11 -20.21
#